data_AF-A0A0S8JSY5-F1
#
_entry.id   AF-A0A0S8JSY5-F1
#
_cell.length_a   1.000
_cell.length_b   1.000
_cell.length_c   1.000
_cell.angle_alpha   90.00
_cell.angle_beta   90.00
_cell.angle_gamma   90.00
#
_symmetry.space_group_name_H-M   'P 1'
#
loop_
_entity.id
_entity.type
_entity.pdbx_description
1 polymer ?
#
loop_
_entity_poly.entity_id
_entity_poly.type
_entity_poly.pdbx_seq_one_letter_code
_entity_poly.pdbx_strand_id
1 'polypeptide(L)' 'MRTTLDLEDELLRKASKLTGVKEKTALIRLGLEALVAAESAKRLARLGGTQRRLKSIPRRRAGRK' A
#
# COMPACT_ATOMS: atom_id res chain seq x y z
N MET A 1 -9.42 -9.07 -17.50
CA MET A 1 -10.01 -10.41 -17.25
C MET A 1 -11.38 -10.21 -16.63
N ARG A 2 -12.39 -10.96 -17.08
CA ARG A 2 -13.72 -10.94 -16.45
C ARG A 2 -13.80 -12.13 -15.50
N THR A 3 -14.06 -11.86 -14.23
CA THR A 3 -14.10 -12.87 -13.17
C THR A 3 -15.32 -12.58 -12.28
N THR A 4 -16.02 -13.62 -11.87
CA THR A 4 -17.13 -13.52 -10.92
C THR A 4 -16.60 -13.83 -9.53
N LEU A 5 -16.82 -12.93 -8.58
CA LEU A 5 -16.38 -13.07 -7.20
C LEU A 5 -17.59 -12.84 -6.30
N ASP A 6 -17.76 -13.70 -5.30
CA ASP A 6 -18.70 -13.45 -4.20
C ASP A 6 -18.01 -12.55 -3.17
N LEU A 7 -18.59 -11.37 -2.92
CA LEU A 7 -18.00 -10.33 -2.10
C LEU A 7 -19.07 -9.71 -1.21
N GLU A 8 -18.69 -9.42 0.03
CA GLU A 8 -19.60 -8.77 0.96
C GLU A 8 -19.88 -7.33 0.53
N ASP A 9 -21.14 -7.07 0.26
CA ASP A 9 -21.63 -5.86 -0.36
C ASP A 9 -21.47 -4.63 0.57
N GLU A 10 -21.56 -4.85 1.89
CA GLU A 10 -21.27 -3.84 2.92
C GLU A 10 -19.80 -3.40 2.90
N LEU A 11 -18.87 -4.32 2.68
CA LEU A 11 -17.44 -4.02 2.60
C LEU A 11 -17.15 -3.14 1.38
N LEU A 12 -17.73 -3.47 0.22
CA LEU A 12 -17.62 -2.66 -1.00
C LEU A 12 -18.21 -1.26 -0.81
N ARG A 13 -19.39 -1.14 -0.17
CA ARG A 13 -20.02 0.16 0.14
C ARG A 13 -19.14 1.00 1.04
N LYS A 14 -18.61 0.41 2.12
CA LYS A 14 -17.73 1.10 3.06
C LYS A 14 -16.45 1.56 2.39
N ALA A 15 -15.80 0.69 1.63
CA ALA A 15 -14.58 1.00 0.90
C ALA A 15 -14.82 2.09 -0.16
N SER A 16 -15.92 2.03 -0.91
CA SER A 16 -16.29 3.06 -1.88
C SER A 16 -16.54 4.42 -1.21
N LYS A 17 -17.25 4.44 -0.07
CA LYS A 17 -17.51 5.66 0.70
C LYS A 17 -16.21 6.30 1.24
N LEU A 18 -15.26 5.49 1.70
CA LEU A 18 -14.00 5.96 2.26
C LEU A 18 -13.00 6.41 1.20
N THR A 19 -12.93 5.71 0.06
CA THR A 19 -11.97 5.98 -1.01
C THR A 19 -12.49 6.93 -2.08
N GLY A 20 -13.81 7.13 -2.16
CA GLY A 20 -14.47 7.89 -3.23
C GLY A 20 -14.57 7.14 -4.56
N VAL A 21 -14.03 5.92 -4.66
CA VAL A 21 -14.01 5.13 -5.89
C VAL A 21 -15.35 4.42 -6.06
N LYS A 22 -16.08 4.74 -7.13
CA LYS A 22 -17.42 4.19 -7.42
C LYS A 22 -17.37 2.90 -8.23
N GLU A 23 -16.31 2.69 -9.00
CA GLU A 23 -16.18 1.51 -9.84
C GLU A 23 -15.67 0.31 -9.02
N LYS A 24 -16.47 -0.78 -8.97
CA LYS A 24 -16.15 -1.99 -8.19
C LYS A 24 -14.79 -2.58 -8.57
N THR A 25 -14.49 -2.67 -9.87
CA THR A 25 -13.23 -3.22 -10.38
C THR A 25 -12.03 -2.39 -9.94
N ALA A 26 -12.13 -1.07 -10.03
CA ALA A 26 -11.08 -0.15 -9.61
C ALA A 26 -10.82 -0.26 -8.10
N LEU A 27 -11.88 -0.38 -7.31
CA LEU A 27 -11.78 -0.55 -5.86
C LEU A 27 -11.08 -1.86 -5.47
N ILE A 28 -11.42 -2.97 -6.14
CA ILE A 28 -10.76 -4.27 -5.91
C ILE A 28 -9.28 -4.21 -6.32
N ARG A 29 -8.98 -3.63 -7.48
CA ARG A 29 -7.60 -3.46 -7.97
C ARG A 29 -6.77 -2.65 -6.97
N LEU A 30 -7.33 -1.55 -6.47
CA LEU A 30 -6.68 -0.69 -5.48
C LEU A 30 -6.47 -1.42 -4.14
N GLY A 31 -7.43 -2.25 -3.71
CA GLY A 31 -7.28 -3.10 -2.53
C GLY A 31 -6.11 -4.09 -2.65
N LEU A 32 -5.97 -4.75 -3.80
CA LEU A 32 -4.86 -5.66 -4.06
C LEU A 32 -3.52 -4.93 -4.10
N GLU A 33 -3.44 -3.78 -4.77
CA GLU A 33 -2.24 -2.95 -4.79
C GLU A 33 -1.84 -2.48 -3.39
N ALA A 34 -2.81 -2.10 -2.56
CA ALA A 34 -2.58 -1.69 -1.18
C ALA A 34 -2.03 -2.83 -0.32
N LEU A 35 -2.54 -4.06 -0.48
CA LEU A 35 -2.01 -5.23 0.23
C LEU A 35 -0.57 -5.55 -0.18
N VAL A 36 -0.27 -5.50 -1.48
CA VAL A 36 1.09 -5.70 -1.99
C VAL A 36 2.03 -4.62 -1.44
N ALA A 37 1.60 -3.36 -1.43
CA ALA A 37 2.38 -2.26 -0.89
C ALA A 37 2.64 -2.43 0.61
N ALA A 38 1.64 -2.84 1.39
CA ALA A 38 1.76 -3.06 2.83
C ALA A 38 2.77 -4.18 3.15
N GLU A 39 2.70 -5.32 2.47
CA GLU A 39 3.66 -6.41 2.66
C GLU A 39 5.07 -6.06 2.15
N SER A 40 5.15 -5.31 1.05
CA SER A 40 6.42 -4.80 0.55
C SER A 40 7.08 -3.85 1.55
N ALA A 41 6.31 -2.97 2.18
CA ALA A 41 6.80 -2.08 3.23
C ALA A 41 7.32 -2.86 4.44
N LYS A 42 6.58 -3.89 4.90
CA LYS A 42 7.05 -4.78 5.98
C LYS A 42 8.35 -5.49 5.61
N ARG A 43 8.45 -6.01 4.39
CA ARG A 43 9.67 -6.67 3.89
C ARG A 43 10.85 -5.71 3.85
N LEU A 44 10.65 -4.49 3.33
CA LEU A 44 11.67 -3.44 3.29
C LEU A 44 12.13 -3.03 4.69
N ALA A 45 11.20 -2.87 5.63
CA ALA A 45 11.52 -2.56 7.03
C ALA A 45 12.40 -3.66 7.65
N ARG A 46 12.10 -4.94 7.40
CA ARG A 46 12.90 -6.08 7.87
C ARG A 46 14.30 -6.13 7.27
N LEU A 47 14.49 -5.61 6.05
CA LEU A 47 15.82 -5.52 5.46
C LEU A 47 16.72 -4.52 6.20
N GLY A 48 16.19 -3.56 6.96
CA GLY A 48 17.00 -2.73 7.87
C GLY A 48 18.19 -2.00 7.23
N GLY A 49 18.15 -1.71 5.92
CA GLY A 49 19.27 -1.10 5.20
C GLY A 49 20.42 -2.06 4.84
N THR A 50 20.25 -3.38 5.02
CA THR A 50 21.24 -4.43 4.67
C THR A 50 21.48 -4.60 3.16
N GLN A 51 20.83 -3.79 2.32
CA GLN A 51 21.03 -3.84 0.89
C GLN A 51 22.49 -3.46 0.56
N ARG A 52 23.24 -4.42 -0.02
CA ARG A 52 24.70 -4.35 -0.25
C ARG A 52 25.20 -3.10 -0.95
N ARG A 53 24.37 -2.48 -1.81
CA ARG A 53 24.73 -1.29 -2.60
C ARG A 53 24.05 0.00 -2.12
N LEU A 54 23.36 -0.03 -0.98
CA LEU A 54 22.69 1.13 -0.43
C LEU A 54 23.73 2.10 0.12
N LYS A 55 23.82 3.29 -0.47
CA LYS A 55 24.68 4.36 0.05
C LYS A 55 24.03 4.98 1.30
N SER A 56 24.81 5.24 2.33
CA SER A 56 24.34 5.97 3.51
C SER A 56 23.86 7.36 3.12
N ILE A 57 22.59 7.68 3.35
CA ILE A 57 22.03 9.01 3.10
C ILE A 57 22.32 9.88 4.34
N PRO A 58 22.95 11.05 4.19
CA PRO A 58 23.22 11.94 5.32
C PRO A 58 21.92 12.32 6.03
N ARG A 59 21.85 12.10 7.34
CA ARG A 59 20.69 12.51 8.15
C ARG A 59 20.72 14.03 8.28
N ARG A 60 19.74 14.73 7.71
CA ARG A 60 19.61 16.19 7.85
C ARG A 60 19.27 16.51 9.31
N ARG A 61 20.29 16.82 10.13
CA ARG A 61 20.08 17.33 11.49
C ARG A 61 19.62 18.78 11.34
N ALA A 62 18.45 19.13 11.89
CA ALA A 62 18.10 20.52 12.10
C ALA A 62 19.23 21.14 12.93
N GLY A 63 19.90 22.16 12.39
CA GLY A 63 20.98 22.85 13.09
C GLY A 63 20.47 23.27 14.46
N ARG A 64 21.18 22.87 15.51
CA ARG A 64 20.92 23.31 16.87
C ARG A 64 21.03 24.85 16.84
N LYS A 65 19.94 25.54 17.13
CA LYS A 65 19.97 26.99 17.36
C LYS A 65 20.64 27.25 18.70
#